data_AF-A0A961V4S6-F1
#
_entry.id   AF-A0A961V4S6-F1
#
_cell.length_a   1.000
_cell.length_b   1.000
_cell.length_c   1.000
_cell.angle_alpha   90.00
_cell.angle_beta   90.00
_cell.angle_gamma   90.00
#
_symmetry.space_group_name_H-M   'P 1'
#
loop_
_entity.id
_entity.type
_entity.pdbx_description
1 polymer ?
#
loop_
_entity_poly.entity_id
_entity_poly.type
_entity_poly.pdbx_seq_one_letter_code
_entity_poly.pdbx_strand_id
1 'polypeptide(L)'
;MPPTRILVFAGSIRSGSLSTKLAALAAKEIALADAEVTLISLADYEMPIYNGDLEKEKGVPENATKLARLIAAHQGVMIATPEY
;
A
#
# COMPACT_ATOMS: atom_id res chain seq x y z
N MET A 1 11.05 15.49 17.49
CA MET A 1 10.21 15.55 16.27
C MET A 1 9.25 14.37 16.31
N PRO A 2 8.02 14.48 15.77
CA PRO A 2 7.17 13.30 15.64
C PRO A 2 7.87 12.23 14.78
N PRO A 3 7.67 10.93 15.05
CA PRO A 3 8.28 9.86 14.28
C PRO A 3 7.85 9.93 12.82
N THR A 4 8.77 9.56 11.92
CA THR A 4 8.47 9.46 10.49
C THR A 4 7.49 8.32 10.27
N ARG A 5 6.37 8.55 9.58
CA ARG A 5 5.40 7.50 9.25
C ARG A 5 5.65 6.99 7.83
N ILE A 6 5.82 5.69 7.71
CA ILE A 6 6.05 5.01 6.44
C ILE A 6 4.94 4.00 6.17
N LEU A 7 4.29 4.13 5.01
CA LEU A 7 3.36 3.15 4.50
C LEU A 7 4.14 2.06 3.75
N VAL A 8 3.86 0.80 4.03
CA VAL A 8 4.53 -0.35 3.42
C VAL A 8 3.50 -1.29 2.83
N PHE A 9 3.71 -1.73 1.58
CA PHE A 9 2.89 -2.78 0.98
C PHE A 9 3.62 -3.49 -0.17
N ALA A 10 3.08 -4.65 -0.55
CA ALA A 10 3.56 -5.41 -1.69
C ALA A 10 2.67 -5.23 -2.92
N GLY A 11 3.27 -5.15 -4.10
CA GLY A 11 2.59 -5.14 -5.40
C GLY A 11 2.01 -6.50 -5.83
N SER A 12 1.99 -7.49 -4.93
CA SER A 12 1.38 -8.80 -5.18
C SER A 12 0.51 -9.22 -4.00
N ILE A 13 -0.67 -9.74 -4.32
CA ILE A 13 -1.61 -10.33 -3.36
C ILE A 13 -1.57 -11.86 -3.37
N ARG A 14 -0.69 -12.46 -4.18
CA ARG A 14 -0.59 -13.92 -4.30
C ARG A 14 -0.08 -14.51 -2.98
N SER A 15 -0.75 -15.57 -2.53
CA SER A 15 -0.27 -16.38 -1.40
C SER A 15 1.17 -16.83 -1.63
N GLY A 16 2.02 -16.67 -0.61
CA GLY A 16 3.44 -17.03 -0.68
C GLY A 16 4.34 -16.09 -1.50
N SER A 17 3.86 -14.92 -1.94
CA SER A 17 4.66 -13.96 -2.69
C SER A 17 5.95 -13.54 -1.95
N LEU A 18 7.07 -13.53 -2.68
CA LEU A 18 8.35 -13.01 -2.18
C LEU A 18 8.27 -11.51 -1.89
N SER A 19 7.50 -10.75 -2.67
CA SER A 19 7.34 -9.32 -2.44
C SER A 19 6.58 -9.03 -1.15
N THR A 20 5.59 -9.84 -0.79
CA THR A 20 4.89 -9.76 0.50
C THR A 20 5.83 -10.05 1.67
N LYS A 21 6.68 -11.08 1.54
CA LYS A 21 7.70 -11.39 2.55
C LYS A 21 8.72 -10.25 2.71
N LEU A 22 9.17 -9.65 1.60
CA LEU A 22 10.08 -8.51 1.62
C LEU A 22 9.44 -7.26 2.23
N ALA A 23 8.19 -6.95 1.90
CA ALA A 23 7.44 -5.86 2.51
C ALA A 23 7.31 -6.04 4.03
N ALA A 24 6.99 -7.26 4.49
CA ALA A 24 6.92 -7.57 5.92
C ALA A 24 8.28 -7.42 6.63
N LEU A 25 9.37 -7.86 5.98
CA LEU A 25 10.72 -7.66 6.50
C LEU A 25 11.08 -6.18 6.59
N ALA A 26 10.83 -5.41 5.52
CA ALA A 26 11.10 -3.98 5.51
C ALA A 26 10.29 -3.23 6.58
N ALA A 27 9.01 -3.58 6.76
CA ALA A 27 8.18 -3.02 7.82
C ALA A 27 8.81 -3.23 9.21
N LYS A 28 9.34 -4.43 9.48
CA LYS A 28 10.05 -4.73 10.72
C LYS A 28 11.31 -3.88 10.87
N GLU A 29 12.16 -3.80 9.84
CA GLU A 29 13.42 -3.04 9.90
C GLU A 29 13.18 -1.52 10.05
N ILE A 30 12.15 -0.97 9.40
CA ILE A 30 11.76 0.44 9.56
C ILE A 30 11.29 0.73 10.99
N ALA A 31 10.50 -0.17 11.60
CA ALA A 31 10.06 -0.02 12.98
C ALA A 31 11.23 -0.07 13.97
N LEU A 32 12.26 -0.90 13.71
CA LEU A 32 13.50 -0.95 14.51
C LEU A 32 14.36 0.32 14.36
N ALA A 33 14.14 1.11 13.31
CA ALA A 33 14.80 2.38 13.07
C ALA A 33 14.01 3.59 13.62
N ASP A 34 13.15 3.37 14.62
CA ASP A 34 12.34 4.39 15.30
C ASP A 34 11.34 5.16 14.41
N ALA A 35 10.88 4.53 13.32
CA ALA A 35 9.81 5.05 12.47
C ALA A 35 8.47 4.33 12.75
N GLU A 36 7.36 5.05 12.59
CA GLU A 36 6.02 4.47 12.63
C GLU A 36 5.70 3.79 11.30
N VAL A 37 5.26 2.54 11.35
CA VAL A 37 5.01 1.74 10.14
C VAL A 37 3.55 1.32 10.08
N THR A 38 2.95 1.55 8.92
CA THR A 38 1.67 0.94 8.54
C THR A 38 1.94 -0.07 7.43
N LEU A 39 1.78 -1.36 7.73
CA LEU A 39 1.85 -2.43 6.73
C LEU A 39 0.43 -2.82 6.29
N ILE A 40 0.16 -2.76 4.99
CA ILE A 40 -1.14 -3.15 4.42
C ILE A 40 -1.00 -4.23 3.34
N SER A 41 -2.09 -4.94 3.05
CA SER A 41 -2.24 -5.76 1.86
C SER A 41 -3.07 -5.02 0.82
N LEU A 42 -2.65 -5.02 -0.45
CA LEU A 42 -3.50 -4.50 -1.52
C LEU A 42 -4.76 -5.34 -1.76
N ALA A 43 -4.84 -6.56 -1.22
CA ALA A 43 -6.04 -7.38 -1.24
C ALA A 43 -7.20 -6.73 -0.45
N ASP A 44 -6.90 -5.88 0.53
CA ASP A 44 -7.90 -5.15 1.31
C ASP A 44 -8.44 -3.91 0.55
N TYR A 45 -7.84 -3.59 -0.61
CA TYR A 45 -8.15 -2.43 -1.44
C TYR A 45 -8.42 -2.86 -2.89
N GLU A 46 -9.25 -3.88 -3.09
CA GLU A 46 -9.63 -4.31 -4.45
C GLU A 46 -10.22 -3.14 -5.25
N MET A 47 -9.74 -3.00 -6.49
CA MET A 47 -10.13 -1.95 -7.42
C MET A 47 -10.28 -2.56 -8.82
N PRO A 48 -11.25 -2.09 -9.63
CA PRO A 48 -11.33 -2.48 -11.03
C PRO A 48 -10.13 -1.94 -11.81
N ILE A 49 -9.86 -2.52 -12.98
CA ILE A 49 -9.02 -1.86 -13.98
C ILE A 49 -9.63 -0.48 -14.26
N TYR A 50 -8.76 0.54 -14.32
CA TYR A 50 -9.19 1.90 -14.60
C TYR A 50 -10.04 1.95 -15.88
N ASN A 51 -11.22 2.55 -15.75
CA ASN A 51 -12.14 2.77 -16.86
C ASN A 51 -12.80 4.14 -16.64
N GLY A 52 -12.50 5.10 -17.52
CA GLY A 52 -13.00 6.47 -17.41
C GLY A 52 -14.53 6.59 -17.59
N ASP A 53 -15.17 5.68 -18.32
CA ASP A 53 -16.63 5.67 -18.43
C ASP A 53 -17.27 5.14 -17.15
N LEU A 54 -16.68 4.09 -16.57
CA LEU A 54 -17.10 3.56 -15.27
C LEU A 54 -16.95 4.60 -14.16
N GLU A 55 -15.86 5.38 -14.16
CA GLU A 55 -15.67 6.46 -13.19
C GLU A 55 -16.68 7.58 -13.38
N LYS A 56 -17.01 7.97 -14.62
CA LYS A 56 -18.06 8.97 -14.88
C LYS A 56 -19.43 8.50 -14.40
N GLU A 57 -19.74 7.21 -14.57
CA GLU A 57 -21.04 6.64 -14.22
C GLU A 57 -21.16 6.37 -12.72
N LYS A 58 -20.12 5.79 -12.09
CA LYS A 58 -20.17 5.26 -10.72
C LYS A 58 -19.28 6.00 -9.73
N GLY A 59 -18.53 6.99 -10.20
CA GLY A 59 -17.54 7.70 -9.40
C GLY A 59 -16.25 6.92 -9.19
N VAL A 60 -15.35 7.52 -8.41
CA VAL A 60 -14.08 6.91 -8.01
C VAL A 60 -14.35 5.75 -7.04
N PRO A 61 -13.72 4.57 -7.21
CA PRO A 61 -13.86 3.47 -6.27
C PRO A 61 -13.53 3.88 -4.83
N GLU A 62 -14.34 3.44 -3.86
CA GLU A 62 -14.13 3.79 -2.45
C GLU A 62 -12.76 3.33 -1.94
N ASN A 63 -12.32 2.13 -2.35
CA ASN A 63 -11.00 1.59 -2.00
C ASN A 63 -9.85 2.42 -2.58
N ALA A 64 -10.01 3.01 -3.77
CA ALA A 64 -9.03 3.94 -4.33
C ALA A 64 -8.91 5.18 -3.45
N THR A 65 -10.04 5.71 -2.98
CA THR A 65 -10.06 6.87 -2.06
C THR A 65 -9.43 6.53 -0.71
N LYS A 66 -9.71 5.34 -0.16
CA LYS A 66 -9.11 4.86 1.10
C LYS A 66 -7.59 4.72 0.98
N LEU A 67 -7.11 4.08 -0.09
CA LEU A 67 -5.68 3.90 -0.34
C LEU A 67 -4.98 5.25 -0.56
N ALA A 68 -5.59 6.17 -1.32
CA ALA A 68 -5.04 7.51 -1.53
C ALA A 68 -4.92 8.30 -0.21
N ARG A 69 -5.93 8.22 0.67
CA ARG A 69 -5.88 8.84 2.00
C ARG A 69 -4.78 8.23 2.87
N LEU A 70 -4.59 6.92 2.81
CA LEU A 70 -3.50 6.26 3.52
C LEU A 70 -2.15 6.75 3.02
N ILE A 71 -1.91 6.76 1.70
CA ILE A 71 -0.68 7.29 1.13
C ILE A 71 -0.42 8.73 1.59
N ALA A 72 -1.44 9.60 1.52
CA ALA A 72 -1.32 11.02 1.92
C ALA A 72 -1.09 11.24 3.43
N ALA A 73 -1.49 10.29 4.29
CA ALA A 73 -1.29 10.38 5.73
C ALA A 73 0.15 10.04 6.17
N HIS A 74 0.97 9.47 5.29
CA HIS A 74 2.35 9.06 5.55
C HIS A 74 3.35 10.00 4.89
N GLN A 75 4.54 10.11 5.47
CA GLN A 75 5.64 10.92 4.91
C GLN A 75 6.47 10.15 3.87
N GLY A 76 6.33 8.83 3.81
CA GLY A 76 7.00 7.99 2.83
C GLY A 76 6.22 6.71 2.51
N VAL A 77 6.54 6.12 1.37
CA VAL A 77 5.95 4.86 0.91
C VAL A 77 7.08 3.92 0.49
N MET A 78 7.03 2.67 0.96
CA MET A 78 7.89 1.58 0.53
C MET A 78 7.04 0.52 -0.16
N ILE A 79 7.41 0.20 -1.40
CA ILE A 79 6.69 -0.78 -2.22
C ILE A 79 7.66 -1.88 -2.60
N ALA A 80 7.33 -3.12 -2.24
CA ALA A 80 7.98 -4.31 -2.78
C ALA A 80 7.13 -4.87 -3.92
N THR A 81 7.59 -4.79 -5.16
CA THR A 81 6.84 -5.31 -6.32
C THR A 81 7.57 -6.50 -6.95
N PRO A 82 6.85 -7.55 -7.39
CA PRO A 82 7.44 -8.45 -8.37
C PRO A 82 7.64 -7.74 -9.72
N GLU A 83 8.33 -8.40 -10.64
CA GLU A 83 8.48 -7.97 -12.03
C GLU A 83 7.47 -8.73 -12.90
N TYR A 84 6.46 -8.04 -13.43
CA TYR A 84 5.48 -8.52 -14.41
C TYR A 84 4.90 -7.35 -15.20
#